data_AF-A0A1V5ZDW8-F1
#
_entry.id   AF-A0A1V5ZDW8-F1
#
_cell.length_a   1.000
_cell.length_b   1.000
_cell.length_c   1.000
_cell.angle_alpha   90.00
_cell.angle_beta   90.00
_cell.angle_gamma   90.00
#
_symmetry.space_group_name_H-M   'P 1'
#
loop_
_entity.id
_entity.type
_entity.pdbx_description
1 polymer ?
#
loop_
_entity_poly.entity_id
_entity_poly.type
_entity_poly.pdbx_seq_one_letter_code
_entity_poly.pdbx_strand_id
1 'polypeptide(L)'
;MNLQKIRRLILLISILLLPVTLFYLSPVLIMEGASSGIFTGSAILFTVLFFISLFAGRIWCGWFCPFGSLQDLSREVQGKRVTNPWIDRFRYGLFVIWILMLFALFIKAGGILSVDPFYQTIGGLSITSAKELIMYTGLVLGITAIALIVGRRGMCHLFCPISVLMIVGRKIRNAIGLPALQLTANPENCISCGRCTKECPQSLDVFSMVEQNQMERAECILCGACIDVCPRDVIRFSFGRMVKNKDWKQ
;
A
#
# COMPACT_ATOMS: atom_id res chain seq x y z
N MET A 1 9.47 -14.08 -18.56
CA MET A 1 9.46 -14.31 -17.10
C MET A 1 8.17 -13.74 -16.54
N ASN A 2 7.36 -14.52 -15.80
CA ASN A 2 6.02 -14.10 -15.34
C ASN A 2 6.15 -13.19 -14.10
N LEU A 3 5.73 -11.92 -14.18
CA LEU A 3 5.95 -10.94 -13.11
C LEU A 3 5.25 -11.36 -11.81
N GLN A 4 4.08 -12.01 -11.91
CA GLN A 4 3.35 -12.52 -10.75
C GLN A 4 4.11 -13.62 -10.01
N LYS A 5 4.92 -14.45 -10.69
CA LYS A 5 5.73 -15.48 -9.99
C LYS A 5 6.78 -14.82 -9.10
N ILE A 6 7.49 -13.81 -9.63
CA ILE A 6 8.49 -13.04 -8.87
C ILE A 6 7.82 -12.30 -7.71
N ARG A 7 6.73 -11.60 -8.01
CA ARG A 7 5.95 -10.87 -7.01
C ARG A 7 5.50 -11.77 -5.87
N ARG A 8 4.93 -12.95 -6.17
CA ARG A 8 4.49 -13.93 -5.16
C ARG A 8 5.68 -14.39 -4.31
N LEU A 9 6.84 -14.68 -4.92
CA LEU A 9 8.04 -15.05 -4.19
C LEU A 9 8.49 -13.95 -3.20
N ILE A 10 8.56 -12.70 -3.65
CA ILE A 10 8.96 -11.57 -2.79
C ILE A 10 7.94 -11.38 -1.65
N LEU A 11 6.65 -11.48 -1.95
CA LEU A 11 5.58 -11.36 -0.96
C LEU A 11 5.59 -12.50 0.08
N LEU A 12 5.98 -13.71 -0.30
CA LEU A 12 6.16 -14.84 0.62
C LEU A 12 7.36 -14.63 1.54
N ILE A 13 8.50 -14.17 0.99
CA ILE A 13 9.67 -13.79 1.78
C ILE A 13 9.31 -12.67 2.75
N SER A 14 8.51 -11.70 2.31
CA SER A 14 8.07 -10.58 3.15
C SER A 14 7.23 -11.06 4.34
N ILE A 15 6.30 -12.02 4.17
CA ILE A 15 5.55 -12.62 5.29
C ILE A 15 6.50 -13.32 6.26
N LEU A 16 7.48 -14.07 5.76
CA LEU A 16 8.42 -14.79 6.63
C LEU A 16 9.25 -13.81 7.49
N LEU A 17 9.56 -12.63 6.95
CA LEU A 17 10.24 -11.53 7.65
C LEU A 17 9.29 -10.65 8.48
N LEU A 18 7.98 -10.92 8.51
CA LEU A 18 7.02 -10.13 9.28
C LEU A 18 7.37 -10.04 10.77
N PRO A 19 7.83 -11.11 11.47
CA PRO A 19 8.25 -11.04 12.86
C PRO A 19 9.40 -10.06 13.14
N VAL A 20 10.18 -9.69 12.13
CA VAL A 20 11.28 -8.70 12.28
C VAL A 20 10.84 -7.32 11.81
N THR A 21 10.06 -7.26 10.73
CA THR A 21 9.68 -6.01 10.07
C THR A 21 8.44 -5.33 10.67
N LEU A 22 7.68 -6.03 11.52
CA LEU A 22 6.44 -5.52 12.11
C LEU A 22 6.63 -4.19 12.85
N PHE A 23 7.72 -4.05 13.62
CA PHE A 23 8.04 -2.82 14.34
C PHE A 23 8.10 -1.61 13.41
N TYR A 24 8.87 -1.72 12.32
CA TYR A 24 9.04 -0.64 11.35
C TYR A 24 7.73 -0.27 10.64
N LEU A 25 6.79 -1.22 10.52
CA LEU A 25 5.49 -0.98 9.89
C LEU A 25 4.43 -0.42 10.86
N SER A 26 4.74 -0.31 12.16
CA SER A 26 3.81 0.14 13.18
C SER A 26 3.66 1.68 13.21
N PRO A 27 2.46 2.23 12.95
CA PRO A 27 2.20 3.67 13.11
C PRO A 27 2.14 4.10 14.58
N VAL A 28 1.99 3.15 15.52
CA VAL A 28 1.94 3.44 16.97
C VAL A 28 3.31 3.84 17.48
N LEU A 29 4.38 3.16 17.05
CA LEU A 29 5.75 3.51 17.43
C LEU A 29 6.18 4.90 16.93
N ILE A 30 5.59 5.37 15.84
CA ILE A 30 5.81 6.75 15.37
C ILE A 30 5.20 7.75 16.35
N MET A 31 3.99 7.48 16.89
CA MET A 31 3.36 8.35 17.87
C MET A 31 4.09 8.32 19.21
N GLU A 32 4.51 7.13 19.68
CA GLU A 32 5.28 6.99 20.91
C GLU A 32 6.63 7.70 20.82
N GLY A 33 7.36 7.50 19.72
CA GLY A 33 8.58 8.22 19.41
C GLY A 33 8.39 9.73 19.37
N ALA A 34 7.36 10.21 18.65
CA ALA A 34 7.04 11.64 18.59
C ALA A 34 6.73 12.23 19.97
N SER A 35 6.06 11.48 20.86
CA SER A 35 5.78 11.93 22.23
C SER A 35 7.03 12.09 23.10
N SER A 36 8.11 11.35 22.77
CA SER A 36 9.40 11.40 23.44
C SER A 36 10.44 12.26 22.70
N GLY A 37 10.06 12.90 21.59
CA GLY A 37 10.98 13.67 20.74
C GLY A 37 11.98 12.81 19.95
N ILE A 38 11.68 11.52 19.75
CA ILE A 38 12.57 10.54 19.11
C ILE A 38 12.08 10.25 17.69
N PHE A 39 12.95 10.41 16.70
CA PHE A 39 12.68 9.98 15.33
C PHE A 39 12.99 8.49 15.17
N THR A 40 11.95 7.66 15.16
CA THR A 40 12.06 6.20 15.22
C THR A 40 12.32 5.54 13.88
N GLY A 41 12.76 4.28 13.88
CA GLY A 41 12.89 3.46 12.67
C GLY A 41 11.61 3.38 11.84
N SER A 42 10.44 3.31 12.48
CA SER A 42 9.15 3.32 11.79
C SER A 42 8.88 4.66 11.09
N ALA A 43 9.27 5.79 11.71
CA ALA A 43 9.16 7.12 11.10
C ALA A 43 10.09 7.25 9.88
N ILE A 44 11.30 6.71 9.97
CA ILE A 44 12.26 6.62 8.85
C ILE A 44 11.64 5.81 7.70
N LEU A 45 11.09 4.62 7.99
CA LEU A 45 10.47 3.78 6.96
C LEU A 45 9.31 4.51 6.27
N PHE A 46 8.40 5.11 7.02
CA PHE A 46 7.26 5.85 6.44
C PHE A 46 7.73 7.00 5.56
N THR A 47 8.78 7.71 5.98
CA THR A 47 9.40 8.78 5.20
C THR A 47 9.97 8.24 3.88
N VAL A 48 10.73 7.14 3.92
CA VAL A 48 11.27 6.48 2.73
C VAL A 48 10.15 6.02 1.80
N LEU A 49 9.09 5.41 2.32
CA LEU A 49 7.93 4.97 1.54
C LEU A 49 7.21 6.14 0.87
N PHE A 50 7.12 7.29 1.55
CA PHE A 50 6.58 8.51 0.95
C PHE A 50 7.42 8.95 -0.25
N PHE A 51 8.75 9.03 -0.12
CA PHE A 51 9.63 9.40 -1.23
C PHE A 51 9.60 8.38 -2.37
N ILE A 52 9.60 7.08 -2.08
CA ILE A 52 9.41 6.02 -3.08
C ILE A 52 8.11 6.26 -3.83
N SER A 53 7.04 6.69 -3.16
CA SER A 53 5.76 6.92 -3.82
C SER A 53 5.75 8.06 -4.84
N LEU A 54 6.66 9.01 -4.71
CA LEU A 54 6.85 10.08 -5.70
C LEU A 54 7.34 9.54 -7.04
N PHE A 55 8.17 8.49 -7.05
CA PHE A 55 8.75 7.94 -8.28
C PHE A 55 8.14 6.61 -8.72
N ALA A 56 7.65 5.81 -7.77
CA ALA A 56 7.16 4.45 -8.00
C ALA A 56 5.76 4.21 -7.40
N GLY A 57 5.02 5.27 -7.06
CA GLY A 57 3.62 5.18 -6.63
C GLY A 57 3.47 4.22 -5.45
N ARG A 58 2.56 3.25 -5.54
CA ARG A 58 2.29 2.32 -4.42
C ARG A 58 2.96 0.96 -4.60
N ILE A 59 4.12 0.91 -5.26
CA ILE A 59 4.81 -0.36 -5.58
C ILE A 59 5.13 -1.19 -4.32
N TRP A 60 5.43 -0.54 -3.19
CA TRP A 60 5.66 -1.21 -1.91
C TRP A 60 4.48 -2.12 -1.51
N CYS A 61 3.26 -1.60 -1.58
CA CYS A 61 2.05 -2.36 -1.27
C CYS A 61 1.85 -3.55 -2.23
N GLY A 62 2.32 -3.44 -3.47
CA GLY A 62 2.21 -4.46 -4.50
C GLY A 62 3.24 -5.59 -4.37
N TRP A 63 4.46 -5.28 -3.93
CA TRP A 63 5.62 -6.16 -4.06
C TRP A 63 6.28 -6.56 -2.74
N PHE A 64 6.27 -5.69 -1.72
CA PHE A 64 7.09 -5.87 -0.51
C PHE A 64 6.28 -5.89 0.80
N CYS A 65 5.05 -5.40 0.81
CA CYS A 65 4.28 -5.29 2.04
C CYS A 65 3.81 -6.67 2.54
N PRO A 66 4.22 -7.12 3.76
CA PRO A 66 3.83 -8.42 4.29
C PRO A 66 2.34 -8.50 4.60
N PHE A 67 1.72 -7.43 5.10
CA PHE A 67 0.27 -7.37 5.29
C PHE A 67 -0.50 -7.46 3.97
N GLY A 68 0.10 -6.97 2.89
CA GLY A 68 -0.47 -7.11 1.55
C GLY A 68 -0.48 -8.56 1.08
N SER A 69 0.60 -9.27 1.36
CA SER A 69 0.73 -10.70 1.07
C SER A 69 -0.30 -11.54 1.83
N LEU A 70 -0.49 -11.28 3.14
CA LEU A 70 -1.53 -11.95 3.95
C LEU A 70 -2.91 -11.81 3.32
N GLN A 71 -3.27 -10.59 2.90
CA GLN A 71 -4.55 -10.31 2.25
C GLN A 71 -4.67 -10.90 0.84
N ASP A 72 -3.57 -11.07 0.11
CA ASP A 72 -3.56 -11.74 -1.19
C ASP A 72 -3.73 -13.26 -1.04
N LEU A 73 -3.21 -13.85 0.03
CA LEU A 73 -3.50 -15.26 0.39
C LEU A 73 -4.97 -15.42 0.79
N SER A 74 -5.52 -14.51 1.60
CA SER A 74 -6.95 -14.52 1.95
C SER A 74 -7.86 -14.43 0.71
N ARG A 75 -7.39 -13.85 -0.40
CA ARG A 75 -8.13 -13.80 -1.67
C ARG A 75 -8.40 -15.18 -2.26
N GLU A 76 -7.49 -16.13 -2.06
CA GLU A 76 -7.65 -17.50 -2.58
C GLU A 76 -8.82 -18.22 -1.89
N VAL A 77 -9.11 -17.86 -0.64
CA VAL A 77 -10.30 -18.31 0.10
C VAL A 77 -11.53 -17.47 -0.26
N GLN A 78 -11.39 -16.14 -0.25
CA GLN A 78 -12.49 -15.21 -0.48
C GLN A 78 -12.13 -14.06 -1.43
N GLY A 79 -12.65 -14.13 -2.65
CA GLY A 79 -12.38 -13.17 -3.72
C GLY A 79 -13.30 -11.94 -3.78
N LYS A 80 -14.10 -11.65 -2.73
CA LYS A 80 -15.10 -10.55 -2.71
C LYS A 80 -14.44 -9.21 -3.04
N ARG A 81 -15.00 -8.48 -3.99
CA ARG A 81 -14.49 -7.15 -4.35
C ARG A 81 -14.97 -6.11 -3.35
N VAL A 82 -14.07 -5.23 -2.95
CA VAL A 82 -14.42 -4.00 -2.24
C VAL A 82 -14.81 -2.96 -3.29
N THR A 83 -16.08 -2.58 -3.33
CA THR A 83 -16.59 -1.58 -4.28
C THR A 83 -17.21 -0.37 -3.58
N ASN A 84 -17.44 -0.43 -2.26
CA ASN A 84 -18.09 0.64 -1.52
C ASN A 84 -17.10 1.81 -1.26
N PRO A 85 -17.33 3.01 -1.84
CA PRO A 85 -16.44 4.15 -1.66
C PRO A 85 -16.40 4.68 -0.22
N TRP A 86 -17.40 4.39 0.61
CA TRP A 86 -17.39 4.79 2.03
C TRP A 86 -16.28 4.11 2.82
N ILE A 87 -15.99 2.84 2.50
CA ILE A 87 -14.87 2.12 3.10
C ILE A 87 -13.57 2.83 2.74
N ASP A 88 -13.45 3.28 1.50
CA ASP A 88 -12.29 4.04 1.06
C ASP A 88 -12.17 5.40 1.73
N ARG A 89 -13.29 6.09 1.99
CA ARG A 89 -13.30 7.39 2.64
C ARG A 89 -12.87 7.31 4.10
N PHE A 90 -13.25 6.23 4.79
CA PHE A 90 -13.00 6.05 6.22
C PHE A 90 -11.51 6.08 6.57
N ARG A 91 -10.64 5.41 5.78
CA ARG A 91 -9.19 5.44 6.04
C ARG A 91 -8.58 6.84 5.97
N TYR A 92 -9.12 7.75 5.15
CA TYR A 92 -8.61 9.11 5.06
C TYR A 92 -8.92 9.90 6.34
N GLY A 93 -10.11 9.70 6.92
CA GLY A 93 -10.47 10.31 8.20
C GLY A 93 -9.53 9.84 9.31
N LEU A 94 -9.30 8.53 9.43
CA LEU A 94 -8.35 7.98 10.39
C LEU A 94 -6.92 8.50 10.17
N PHE A 95 -6.48 8.62 8.93
CA PHE A 95 -5.15 9.15 8.61
C PHE A 95 -5.01 10.62 9.01
N VAL A 96 -6.04 11.45 8.77
CA VAL A 96 -6.04 12.86 9.22
C VAL A 96 -5.95 12.95 10.74
N ILE A 97 -6.75 12.17 11.46
CA ILE A 97 -6.71 12.12 12.93
C ILE A 97 -5.32 11.69 13.41
N TRP A 98 -4.73 10.66 12.79
CA TRP A 98 -3.39 10.18 13.11
C TRP A 98 -2.31 11.25 12.89
N ILE A 99 -2.36 11.98 11.77
CA ILE A 99 -1.43 13.10 11.49
C ILE A 99 -1.61 14.25 12.49
N LEU A 100 -2.85 14.60 12.84
CA LEU A 100 -3.12 15.65 13.83
C LEU A 100 -2.58 15.26 15.22
N MET A 101 -2.78 14.01 15.64
CA MET A 101 -2.21 13.49 16.89
C MET A 101 -0.69 13.50 16.86
N LEU A 102 -0.09 13.05 15.75
CA LEU A 102 1.36 13.08 15.56
C LEU A 102 1.91 14.52 15.70
N PHE A 103 1.27 15.48 15.05
CA PHE A 103 1.69 16.88 15.08
C PHE A 103 1.55 17.49 16.48
N ALA A 104 0.46 17.19 17.19
CA ALA A 104 0.28 17.63 18.57
C ALA A 104 1.35 17.07 19.52
N LEU A 105 1.67 15.78 19.40
CA LEU A 105 2.74 15.14 20.18
C LEU A 105 4.11 15.72 19.84
N PHE A 106 4.37 15.97 18.56
CA PHE A 106 5.61 16.59 18.09
C PHE A 106 5.83 17.99 18.69
N ILE A 107 4.79 18.85 18.72
CA ILE A 107 4.88 20.17 19.35
C ILE A 107 5.11 20.03 20.85
N LYS A 108 4.37 19.13 21.51
CA LYS A 108 4.49 18.90 22.96
C LYS A 108 5.90 18.46 23.36
N ALA A 109 6.56 17.64 22.54
CA ALA A 109 7.93 17.17 22.78
C ALA A 109 9.02 18.23 22.48
N GLY A 110 8.65 19.38 21.90
CA GLY A 110 9.62 20.40 21.49
C GLY A 110 10.35 20.08 20.18
N GLY A 111 9.81 19.15 19.37
CA GLY A 111 10.39 18.73 18.09
C GLY A 111 11.23 17.45 18.19
N ILE A 112 12.19 17.30 17.27
CA ILE A 112 13.09 16.13 17.24
C ILE A 112 14.31 16.43 18.10
N LEU A 113 14.44 15.67 19.20
CA LEU A 113 15.55 15.74 20.13
C LEU A 113 16.63 14.70 19.81
N SER A 114 16.23 13.53 19.30
CA SER A 114 17.15 12.45 18.92
C SER A 114 16.60 11.58 17.79
N VAL A 115 17.47 10.77 17.20
CA VAL A 115 17.12 9.79 16.16
C VAL A 115 17.57 8.42 16.65
N ASP A 116 16.62 7.49 16.78
CA ASP A 116 16.90 6.11 17.18
C ASP A 116 16.15 5.13 16.26
N PRO A 117 16.84 4.59 15.24
CA PRO A 117 16.26 3.60 14.33
C PRO A 117 15.81 2.31 15.03
N PHE A 118 16.35 2.02 16.22
CA PHE A 118 16.12 0.78 16.96
C PHE A 118 15.24 0.99 18.20
N TYR A 119 14.55 2.13 18.29
CA TYR A 119 13.63 2.44 19.38
C TYR A 119 12.61 1.30 19.61
N GLN A 120 12.54 0.82 20.85
CA GLN A 120 11.69 -0.32 21.27
C GLN A 120 12.01 -1.68 20.59
N THR A 121 13.20 -1.84 19.97
CA THR A 121 13.64 -3.14 19.40
C THR A 121 14.69 -3.83 20.26
N ILE A 122 14.26 -4.46 21.35
CA ILE A 122 15.17 -5.24 22.22
C ILE A 122 15.34 -6.64 21.59
N GLY A 123 16.47 -6.86 20.88
CA GLY A 123 16.86 -8.18 20.36
C GLY A 123 16.48 -8.51 18.91
N GLY A 124 15.94 -7.55 18.15
CA GLY A 124 15.70 -7.69 16.69
C GLY A 124 14.55 -8.61 16.28
N LEU A 125 13.94 -9.34 17.21
CA LEU A 125 12.74 -10.17 16.99
C LEU A 125 11.55 -9.54 17.69
N SER A 126 10.40 -9.43 17.01
CA SER A 126 9.15 -8.92 17.61
C SER A 126 8.41 -9.98 18.46
N ILE A 127 9.07 -11.08 18.81
CA ILE A 127 8.46 -12.24 19.48
C ILE A 127 9.46 -12.81 20.49
N THR A 128 9.94 -11.98 21.41
CA THR A 128 10.83 -12.41 22.51
C THR A 128 10.05 -12.74 23.77
N SER A 129 8.85 -12.16 23.93
CA SER A 129 8.00 -12.32 25.10
C SER A 129 6.63 -12.91 24.76
N ALA A 130 6.00 -13.60 25.72
CA ALA A 130 4.65 -14.15 25.55
C ALA A 130 3.61 -13.07 25.16
N LYS A 131 3.76 -11.85 25.70
CA LYS A 131 2.91 -10.70 25.33
C LYS A 131 3.07 -10.29 23.87
N GLU A 132 4.30 -10.27 23.38
CA GLU A 132 4.62 -9.92 21.98
C GLU A 132 4.08 -10.96 21.00
N LEU A 133 4.18 -12.25 21.35
CA LEU A 133 3.59 -13.33 20.57
C LEU A 133 2.06 -13.21 20.47
N ILE A 134 1.38 -12.84 21.57
CA ILE A 134 -0.06 -12.60 21.56
C ILE A 134 -0.41 -11.41 20.66
N MET A 135 0.31 -10.29 20.76
CA MET A 135 0.08 -9.12 19.91
C MET A 135 0.32 -9.43 18.43
N TYR A 136 1.42 -10.11 18.11
CA TYR A 136 1.76 -10.54 16.75
C TYR A 136 0.66 -11.42 16.17
N THR A 137 0.28 -12.47 16.91
CA THR A 137 -0.75 -13.42 16.48
C THR A 137 -2.11 -12.74 16.33
N GLY A 138 -2.48 -11.88 17.28
CA GLY A 138 -3.71 -11.10 17.23
C GLY A 138 -3.76 -10.16 16.02
N LEU A 139 -2.64 -9.51 15.68
CA LEU A 139 -2.56 -8.66 14.50
C LEU A 139 -2.71 -9.47 13.20
N VAL A 140 -1.98 -10.57 13.06
CA VAL A 140 -2.04 -11.42 11.85
C VAL A 140 -3.46 -11.98 11.66
N LEU A 141 -4.06 -12.50 12.74
CA LEU A 141 -5.43 -13.00 12.73
C LEU A 141 -6.43 -11.87 12.43
N GLY A 142 -6.25 -10.69 13.03
CA GLY A 142 -7.11 -9.52 12.80
C GLY A 142 -7.07 -9.05 11.34
N ILE A 143 -5.87 -8.91 10.76
CA ILE A 143 -5.70 -8.54 9.35
C ILE A 143 -6.36 -9.59 8.44
N THR A 144 -6.14 -10.87 8.74
CA THR A 144 -6.72 -11.98 7.96
C THR A 144 -8.24 -11.99 8.06
N ALA A 145 -8.80 -11.82 9.27
CA ALA A 145 -10.24 -11.76 9.50
C ALA A 145 -10.88 -10.59 8.76
N ILE A 146 -10.28 -9.39 8.81
CA ILE A 146 -10.75 -8.21 8.06
C ILE A 146 -10.71 -8.49 6.55
N ALA A 147 -9.65 -9.13 6.05
CA ALA A 147 -9.51 -9.48 4.63
C ALA A 147 -10.62 -10.42 4.16
N LEU A 148 -10.96 -11.42 4.99
CA LEU A 148 -12.06 -12.33 4.70
C LEU A 148 -13.41 -11.59 4.76
N ILE A 149 -13.71 -10.83 5.81
CA ILE A 149 -15.02 -10.17 5.97
C ILE A 149 -15.26 -9.09 4.91
N VAL A 150 -14.29 -8.17 4.74
CA VAL A 150 -14.43 -6.99 3.87
C VAL A 150 -14.18 -7.35 2.41
N GLY A 151 -13.25 -8.27 2.15
CA GLY A 151 -12.84 -8.70 0.82
C GLY A 151 -11.43 -8.28 0.45
N ARG A 152 -11.14 -8.29 -0.85
CA ARG A 152 -9.80 -8.05 -1.42
C ARG A 152 -9.14 -6.82 -0.81
N ARG A 153 -8.02 -7.03 -0.12
CA ARG A 153 -7.21 -5.96 0.48
C ARG A 153 -7.99 -5.05 1.45
N GLY A 154 -9.01 -5.60 2.11
CA GLY A 154 -9.93 -4.86 2.99
C GLY A 154 -9.25 -4.02 4.08
N MET A 155 -8.19 -4.52 4.72
CA MET A 155 -7.44 -3.75 5.73
C MET A 155 -6.75 -2.54 5.10
N CYS A 156 -6.20 -2.69 3.89
CA CYS A 156 -5.62 -1.56 3.16
C CYS A 156 -6.65 -0.50 2.79
N HIS A 157 -7.90 -0.90 2.55
CA HIS A 157 -8.99 0.02 2.28
C HIS A 157 -9.51 0.72 3.54
N LEU A 158 -9.50 0.02 4.70
CA LEU A 158 -10.16 0.47 5.92
C LEU A 158 -9.24 1.20 6.92
N PHE A 159 -8.02 0.72 7.15
CA PHE A 159 -7.19 1.17 8.29
C PHE A 159 -5.73 1.51 7.98
N CYS A 160 -5.21 1.21 6.80
CA CYS A 160 -3.76 1.30 6.57
C CYS A 160 -3.28 2.75 6.34
N PRO A 161 -2.45 3.34 7.23
CA PRO A 161 -1.93 4.70 7.03
C PRO A 161 -0.88 4.77 5.92
N ILE A 162 -0.10 3.69 5.70
CA ILE A 162 0.88 3.59 4.60
C ILE A 162 0.18 3.74 3.25
N SER A 163 -1.02 3.16 3.11
CA SER A 163 -1.86 3.29 1.91
C SER A 163 -2.11 4.76 1.58
N VAL A 164 -2.65 5.52 2.55
CA VAL A 164 -2.95 6.94 2.37
C VAL A 164 -1.69 7.76 2.11
N LEU A 165 -0.62 7.52 2.87
CA LEU A 165 0.65 8.22 2.71
C LEU A 165 1.21 8.10 1.28
N MET A 166 1.22 6.89 0.72
CA MET A 166 1.71 6.67 -0.65
C MET A 166 0.72 7.16 -1.73
N ILE A 167 -0.58 7.19 -1.44
CA ILE A 167 -1.57 7.85 -2.31
C ILE A 167 -1.28 9.35 -2.38
N VAL A 168 -1.00 9.98 -1.24
CA VAL A 168 -0.67 11.42 -1.18
C VAL A 168 0.58 11.71 -2.01
N GLY A 169 1.66 10.95 -1.85
CA GLY A 169 2.85 11.14 -2.68
C GLY A 169 2.59 10.92 -4.18
N ARG A 170 1.79 9.91 -4.54
CA ARG A 170 1.32 9.71 -5.93
C ARG A 170 0.48 10.89 -6.45
N LYS A 171 -0.37 11.51 -5.62
CA LYS A 171 -1.13 12.71 -6.02
C LYS A 171 -0.21 13.92 -6.18
N ILE A 172 0.74 14.10 -5.28
CA ILE A 172 1.74 15.18 -5.33
C ILE A 172 2.52 15.08 -6.64
N ARG A 173 3.16 13.94 -6.94
CA ARG A 173 3.93 13.77 -8.19
C ARG A 173 3.10 14.09 -9.44
N ASN A 174 1.81 13.73 -9.46
CA ASN A 174 0.92 13.96 -10.59
C ASN A 174 0.55 15.45 -10.70
N ALA A 175 0.46 16.17 -9.58
CA ALA A 175 0.20 17.61 -9.55
C ALA A 175 1.41 18.41 -10.04
N ILE A 176 2.63 18.02 -9.62
CA ILE A 176 3.88 18.70 -10.01
C ILE A 176 4.50 18.17 -11.31
N GLY A 177 3.91 17.16 -11.94
CA GLY A 177 4.35 16.64 -13.24
C GLY A 177 5.70 15.91 -13.19
N LEU A 178 6.04 15.28 -12.06
CA LEU A 178 7.26 14.48 -11.97
C LEU A 178 7.14 13.20 -12.82
N PRO A 179 8.20 12.81 -13.56
CA PRO A 179 8.23 11.54 -14.26
C PRO A 179 8.30 10.40 -13.24
N ALA A 180 7.45 9.40 -13.41
CA ALA A 180 7.31 8.29 -12.48
C ALA A 180 6.85 7.01 -13.16
N LEU A 181 6.98 5.88 -12.46
CA LEU A 181 6.45 4.59 -12.89
C LEU A 181 4.92 4.62 -12.87
N GLN A 182 4.33 4.26 -14.00
CA GLN A 182 2.90 4.21 -14.25
C GLN A 182 2.54 3.05 -15.20
N LEU A 183 1.23 2.83 -15.35
CA LEU A 183 0.71 1.90 -16.35
C LEU A 183 0.26 2.71 -17.57
N THR A 184 0.49 2.16 -18.75
CA THR A 184 -0.04 2.68 -20.02
C THR A 184 -0.72 1.54 -20.76
N ALA A 185 -1.71 1.85 -21.58
CA ALA A 185 -2.43 0.87 -22.38
C ALA A 185 -2.47 1.30 -23.86
N ASN A 186 -2.54 0.33 -24.77
CA ASN A 186 -2.93 0.54 -26.16
C ASN A 186 -4.34 -0.05 -26.38
N PRO A 187 -5.41 0.78 -26.27
CA PRO A 187 -6.79 0.31 -26.32
C PRO A 187 -7.16 -0.42 -27.62
N GLU A 188 -6.52 -0.08 -28.75
CA GLU A 188 -6.80 -0.66 -30.07
C GLU A 188 -6.56 -2.17 -30.12
N ASN A 189 -5.64 -2.67 -29.30
CA ASN A 189 -5.31 -4.09 -29.21
C ASN A 189 -6.18 -4.85 -28.19
N CYS A 190 -7.11 -4.16 -27.51
CA CYS A 190 -7.97 -4.76 -26.50
C CYS A 190 -9.10 -5.58 -27.13
N ILE A 191 -9.25 -6.82 -26.69
CA ILE A 191 -10.32 -7.74 -27.13
C ILE A 191 -11.46 -7.85 -26.11
N SER A 192 -11.57 -6.89 -25.19
CA SER A 192 -12.63 -6.80 -24.18
C SER A 192 -12.91 -8.06 -23.35
N CYS A 193 -11.88 -8.86 -23.06
CA CYS A 193 -12.01 -10.11 -22.31
C CYS A 193 -12.20 -9.97 -20.78
N GLY A 194 -12.02 -8.78 -20.21
CA GLY A 194 -12.24 -8.49 -18.77
C GLY A 194 -11.29 -9.14 -17.76
N ARG A 195 -10.27 -9.92 -18.20
CA ARG A 195 -9.35 -10.64 -17.29
C ARG A 195 -8.56 -9.70 -16.37
N CYS A 196 -8.15 -8.54 -16.86
CA CYS A 196 -7.42 -7.53 -16.08
C CYS A 196 -8.21 -7.04 -14.86
N THR A 197 -9.50 -6.76 -15.03
CA THR A 197 -10.42 -6.40 -13.94
C THR A 197 -10.57 -7.59 -12.98
N LYS A 198 -10.78 -8.81 -13.49
CA LYS A 198 -10.96 -10.01 -12.66
C LYS A 198 -9.78 -10.25 -11.70
N GLU A 199 -8.56 -10.10 -12.20
CA GLU A 199 -7.34 -10.42 -11.46
C GLU A 199 -6.77 -9.28 -10.61
N CYS A 200 -7.31 -8.06 -10.74
CA CYS A 200 -6.84 -6.93 -9.95
C CYS A 200 -7.03 -7.17 -8.43
N PRO A 201 -5.94 -7.18 -7.63
CA PRO A 201 -6.02 -7.38 -6.18
C PRO A 201 -6.60 -6.16 -5.44
N GLN A 202 -6.66 -4.99 -6.10
CA GLN A 202 -7.26 -3.76 -5.55
C GLN A 202 -8.70 -3.55 -6.01
N SER A 203 -9.33 -4.56 -6.61
CA SER A 203 -10.72 -4.50 -7.10
C SER A 203 -11.00 -3.39 -8.13
N LEU A 204 -9.96 -2.83 -8.76
CA LEU A 204 -10.12 -1.82 -9.81
C LEU A 204 -10.75 -2.41 -11.06
N ASP A 205 -11.60 -1.61 -11.71
CA ASP A 205 -12.10 -1.92 -13.04
C ASP A 205 -11.10 -1.52 -14.12
N VAL A 206 -10.07 -2.35 -14.28
CA VAL A 206 -8.97 -2.14 -15.23
C VAL A 206 -9.43 -2.19 -16.68
N PHE A 207 -10.48 -2.92 -16.99
CA PHE A 207 -11.07 -2.99 -18.33
C PHE A 207 -11.59 -1.61 -18.76
N SER A 208 -12.45 -0.99 -17.94
CA SER A 208 -12.92 0.37 -18.19
C SER A 208 -11.77 1.39 -18.22
N MET A 209 -10.73 1.20 -17.40
CA MET A 209 -9.50 2.03 -17.46
C MET A 209 -8.78 1.94 -18.82
N VAL A 210 -8.74 0.74 -19.42
CA VAL A 210 -8.13 0.53 -20.75
C VAL A 210 -9.00 1.16 -21.84
N GLU A 211 -10.33 0.92 -21.84
CA GLU A 211 -11.24 1.48 -22.84
C GLU A 211 -11.19 3.01 -22.87
N GLN A 212 -11.09 3.64 -21.70
CA GLN A 212 -11.02 5.09 -21.57
C GLN A 212 -9.62 5.66 -21.81
N ASN A 213 -8.61 4.79 -22.05
CA ASN A 213 -7.20 5.15 -22.09
C ASN A 213 -6.73 5.94 -20.85
N GLN A 214 -7.26 5.59 -19.68
CA GLN A 214 -7.03 6.26 -18.40
C GLN A 214 -6.57 5.26 -17.35
N MET A 215 -5.27 4.95 -17.39
CA MET A 215 -4.67 3.92 -16.54
C MET A 215 -4.28 4.41 -15.14
N GLU A 216 -4.46 5.69 -14.83
CA GLU A 216 -4.10 6.26 -13.53
C GLU A 216 -5.26 6.15 -12.52
N ARG A 217 -5.00 5.45 -11.42
CA ARG A 217 -5.90 5.38 -10.25
C ARG A 217 -5.06 5.44 -8.98
N ALA A 218 -5.53 6.19 -7.98
CA ALA A 218 -4.90 6.30 -6.67
C ALA A 218 -4.74 4.93 -5.97
N GLU A 219 -5.67 4.01 -6.21
CA GLU A 219 -5.64 2.66 -5.63
C GLU A 219 -4.70 1.68 -6.33
N CYS A 220 -4.10 2.06 -7.46
CA CYS A 220 -3.21 1.16 -8.18
C CYS A 220 -1.90 0.93 -7.42
N ILE A 221 -1.64 -0.31 -7.02
CA ILE A 221 -0.41 -0.76 -6.33
C ILE A 221 0.72 -1.19 -7.28
N LEU A 222 0.58 -0.98 -8.58
CA LEU A 222 1.58 -1.35 -9.61
C LEU A 222 2.07 -2.81 -9.49
N CYS A 223 1.18 -3.75 -9.17
CA CYS A 223 1.52 -5.17 -9.02
C CYS A 223 1.75 -5.91 -10.34
N GLY A 224 1.39 -5.31 -11.49
CA GLY A 224 1.54 -5.93 -12.80
C GLY A 224 0.58 -7.09 -13.10
N ALA A 225 -0.36 -7.43 -12.23
CA ALA A 225 -1.27 -8.57 -12.43
C ALA A 225 -2.09 -8.45 -13.73
N CYS A 226 -2.48 -7.23 -14.09
CA CYS A 226 -3.18 -6.95 -15.35
C CYS A 226 -2.31 -7.11 -16.60
N ILE A 227 -0.99 -6.95 -16.48
CA ILE A 227 -0.03 -7.16 -17.58
C ILE A 227 0.10 -8.66 -17.84
N ASP A 228 0.39 -9.46 -16.81
CA ASP A 228 0.65 -10.90 -16.97
C ASP A 228 -0.57 -11.69 -17.49
N VAL A 229 -1.79 -11.23 -17.23
CA VAL A 229 -3.03 -11.95 -17.60
C VAL A 229 -3.60 -11.49 -18.94
N CYS A 230 -3.05 -10.43 -19.53
CA CYS A 230 -3.52 -9.88 -20.80
C CYS A 230 -3.02 -10.74 -21.97
N PRO A 231 -3.90 -11.37 -22.77
CA PRO A 231 -3.47 -12.22 -23.88
C PRO A 231 -2.93 -11.45 -25.11
N ARG A 232 -3.00 -10.11 -25.08
CA ARG A 232 -2.65 -9.23 -26.21
C ARG A 232 -1.60 -8.18 -25.84
N ASP A 233 -0.99 -8.29 -24.66
CA ASP A 233 0.06 -7.37 -24.18
C ASP A 233 -0.31 -5.86 -24.28
N VAL A 234 -1.60 -5.57 -24.05
CA VAL A 234 -2.20 -4.24 -24.16
C VAL A 234 -1.67 -3.28 -23.10
N ILE A 235 -1.46 -3.79 -21.88
CA ILE A 235 -1.07 -3.00 -20.71
C ILE A 235 0.43 -3.20 -20.47
N ARG A 236 1.16 -2.12 -20.24
CA ARG A 236 2.61 -2.15 -19.97
C ARG A 236 2.98 -1.19 -18.86
N PHE A 237 4.11 -1.43 -18.22
CA PHE A 237 4.77 -0.42 -17.40
C PHE A 237 5.40 0.63 -18.30
N SER A 238 5.33 1.88 -17.86
CA SER A 238 5.99 3.02 -18.50
C SER A 238 6.54 3.95 -17.43
N PHE A 239 7.63 4.62 -17.75
CA PHE A 239 8.21 5.66 -16.91
C PHE A 239 8.06 7.00 -17.63
N GLY A 240 7.29 7.92 -17.06
CA GLY A 240 6.99 9.18 -17.71
C GLY A 240 6.10 10.08 -16.87
N ARG A 241 5.74 11.23 -17.44
CA ARG A 241 4.81 12.15 -16.80
C ARG A 241 3.37 11.65 -16.99
N MET A 242 2.53 11.91 -15.99
CA MET A 242 1.10 11.70 -16.12
C MET A 242 0.53 12.68 -17.16
N VAL A 243 -0.05 12.16 -18.22
CA VAL A 243 -0.79 12.96 -19.20
C VAL A 243 -2.18 13.21 -18.63
N LYS A 244 -2.47 14.44 -18.21
CA LYS A 244 -3.84 14.84 -17.83
C LYS A 244 -4.69 14.88 -19.10
N ASN A 245 -5.52 13.87 -19.34
CA ASN A 245 -6.64 14.04 -20.26
C ASN A 245 -7.62 15.02 -19.63
N LYS A 246 -8.01 16.07 -20.38
CA LYS A 246 -8.79 17.21 -19.88
C LYS A 246 -10.24 16.89 -19.49
N ASP A 247 -10.71 15.67 -19.72
CA ASP A 247 -12.14 15.33 -19.68
C ASP A 247 -12.58 14.49 -18.46
N TRP A 248 -12.12 14.83 -17.24
CA TRP A 248 -12.68 14.17 -16.05
C TRP A 248 -12.86 15.06 -14.80
N LYS A 249 -14.11 15.12 -14.33
CA LYS A 249 -14.52 15.54 -12.97
C LYS A 249 -14.44 14.32 -12.04
N GLN A 250 -13.85 14.56 -10.86
CA GLN A 250 -13.66 13.58 -9.78
C GLN A 250 -14.95 13.02 -9.20
#